data_AF-A0A7C5AE91-F1
#
_entry.id   AF-A0A7C5AE91-F1
#
_cell.length_a   1.000
_cell.length_b   1.000
_cell.length_c   1.000
_cell.angle_alpha   90.00
_cell.angle_beta   90.00
_cell.angle_gamma   90.00
#
_symmetry.space_group_name_H-M   'P 1'
#
loop_
_entity.id
_entity.type
_entity.pdbx_description
1 polymer ?
#
loop_
_entity_poly.entity_id
_entity_poly.type
_entity_poly.pdbx_seq_one_letter_code
_entity_poly.pdbx_strand_id
1 'polypeptide(L)'
;MDRFCCRRAALSVAFALCLSPLASAQFATSVVSYQQGGTGGGGLFNQANVLGGPRGAGINAGSLDVLSLGQGGNVLLGFGVTIADGPGEDLTVFENPFYFP
;
A
#
# COMPACT_ATOMS: atom_id res chain seq x y z
N MET A 1 52.95 -33.38 9.95
CA MET A 1 52.22 -34.56 10.44
C MET A 1 51.49 -34.05 11.67
N ASP A 2 50.20 -33.71 11.66
CA ASP A 2 49.00 -34.47 11.25
C ASP A 2 47.92 -33.53 10.66
N ARG A 3 47.42 -33.79 9.43
CA ARG A 3 46.15 -34.47 9.05
C ARG A 3 44.85 -33.69 9.36
N PHE A 4 44.32 -33.08 8.29
CA PHE A 4 42.92 -32.99 7.83
C PHE A 4 41.80 -33.35 8.84
N CYS A 5 40.79 -32.48 8.97
CA CYS A 5 39.49 -32.74 8.34
C CYS A 5 38.57 -31.51 8.36
N CYS A 6 38.30 -31.03 7.17
CA CYS A 6 37.24 -30.12 6.76
C CYS A 6 35.95 -30.22 7.62
N ARG A 7 35.60 -29.15 8.35
CA ARG A 7 34.21 -28.88 8.72
C ARG A 7 33.82 -27.54 8.12
N ARG A 8 33.25 -27.62 6.92
CA ARG A 8 32.48 -26.53 6.30
C ARG A 8 31.38 -26.16 7.29
N ALA A 9 31.56 -25.05 8.00
CA ALA A 9 30.47 -24.39 8.70
C ALA A 9 29.52 -23.89 7.61
N ALA A 10 28.40 -24.59 7.42
CA ALA A 10 27.34 -24.13 6.55
C ALA A 10 26.87 -22.78 7.11
N LEU A 11 27.09 -21.72 6.34
CA LEU A 11 26.63 -20.38 6.66
C LEU A 11 25.11 -20.37 6.44
N SER A 12 24.35 -20.76 7.47
CA SER A 12 22.91 -20.54 7.48
C SER A 12 22.67 -19.04 7.60
N VAL A 13 22.53 -18.37 6.46
CA VAL A 13 21.93 -17.03 6.40
C VAL A 13 20.46 -17.21 6.74
N ALA A 14 20.13 -17.14 8.03
CA ALA A 14 18.77 -16.91 8.46
C ALA A 14 18.38 -15.52 7.91
N PHE A 15 17.63 -15.51 6.81
CA PHE A 15 17.00 -14.31 6.30
C PHE A 15 15.88 -13.96 7.29
N ALA A 16 16.25 -13.28 8.37
CA ALA A 16 15.28 -12.68 9.25
C ALA A 16 14.45 -11.73 8.39
N LEU A 17 13.17 -12.06 8.19
CA LEU A 17 12.16 -11.09 7.77
C LEU A 17 12.07 -10.06 8.89
N CYS A 18 13.03 -9.14 8.91
CA CYS A 18 12.91 -7.90 9.63
C CYS A 18 11.71 -7.23 8.99
N LEU A 19 10.62 -7.11 9.74
CA LEU A 19 9.46 -6.33 9.32
C LEU A 19 9.94 -4.88 9.31
N SER A 20 10.56 -4.48 8.20
CA SER A 20 11.20 -3.18 8.07
C SER A 20 10.13 -2.11 8.29
N PRO A 21 10.29 -1.17 9.24
CA PRO A 21 9.34 -0.08 9.43
C PRO A 21 9.14 0.75 8.15
N LEU A 22 10.08 0.67 7.20
CA LEU A 22 9.96 1.22 5.85
C LEU A 22 8.75 0.67 5.05
N ALA A 23 8.37 -0.59 5.23
CA ALA A 23 7.30 -1.21 4.45
C ALA A 23 5.91 -0.64 4.78
N SER A 24 5.72 -0.09 5.99
CA SER A 24 4.52 0.69 6.32
C SER A 24 4.68 2.17 5.98
N ALA A 25 5.92 2.66 5.89
CA ALA A 25 6.22 4.06 5.59
C ALA A 25 5.91 4.43 4.12
N GLN A 26 5.82 3.44 3.23
CA GLN A 26 5.57 3.62 1.78
C GLN A 26 4.09 3.86 1.40
N PHE A 27 3.16 3.85 2.38
CA PHE A 27 1.74 4.11 2.14
C PHE A 27 1.29 5.41 2.81
N ALA A 28 0.10 5.88 2.45
CA ALA A 28 -0.52 6.99 3.15
C ALA A 28 -0.72 6.64 4.64
N THR A 29 -0.25 7.52 5.51
CA THR A 29 -0.29 7.36 6.96
C THR A 29 -1.32 8.27 7.63
N SER A 30 -1.82 9.27 6.91
CA SER A 30 -2.84 10.19 7.42
C SER A 30 -3.76 10.73 6.32
N VAL A 31 -4.99 11.05 6.72
CA VAL A 31 -5.91 11.88 5.94
C VAL A 31 -5.80 13.30 6.48
N VAL A 32 -5.25 14.21 5.68
CA VAL A 32 -5.05 15.61 6.05
C VAL A 32 -6.36 16.39 5.91
N SER A 33 -7.09 16.15 4.82
CA SER A 33 -8.44 16.68 4.63
C SER A 33 -9.26 15.73 3.77
N TYR A 34 -10.57 15.78 3.95
CA TYR A 34 -11.51 15.03 3.13
C TYR A 34 -12.77 15.88 2.94
N GLN A 35 -13.16 16.06 1.68
CA GLN A 35 -14.41 16.70 1.30
C GLN A 35 -15.21 15.72 0.46
N GLN A 36 -16.30 15.21 1.05
CA GLN A 36 -17.25 14.39 0.31
C GLN A 36 -17.97 15.24 -0.75
N GLY A 37 -18.04 14.71 -1.96
CA GLY A 37 -18.79 15.26 -3.08
C GLY A 37 -20.27 14.88 -3.07
N GLY A 38 -20.94 15.15 -4.19
CA GLY A 38 -22.33 14.78 -4.40
C GLY A 38 -22.56 13.26 -4.48
N THR A 39 -23.82 12.87 -4.56
CA THR A 39 -24.21 11.46 -4.70
C THR A 39 -23.75 10.91 -6.05
N GLY A 40 -22.80 9.98 -6.04
CA GLY A 40 -22.23 9.34 -7.24
C GLY A 40 -21.14 8.33 -6.89
N GLY A 41 -20.78 7.46 -7.83
CA GLY A 41 -19.68 6.50 -7.71
C GLY A 41 -19.99 5.20 -6.94
N GLY A 42 -20.96 5.20 -6.01
CA GLY A 42 -21.20 4.03 -5.15
C GLY A 42 -20.05 3.76 -4.18
N GLY A 43 -20.22 2.80 -3.27
CA GLY A 43 -19.20 2.41 -2.28
C GLY A 43 -19.36 3.07 -0.90
N LEU A 44 -18.31 3.00 -0.09
CA LEU A 44 -18.30 3.42 1.31
C LEU A 44 -17.51 4.72 1.49
N PHE A 45 -18.11 5.71 2.16
CA PHE A 45 -17.47 6.97 2.52
C PHE A 45 -16.62 6.83 3.80
N ASN A 46 -15.71 5.85 3.81
CA ASN A 46 -14.84 5.55 4.96
C ASN A 46 -13.40 5.99 4.70
N GLN A 47 -12.96 7.06 5.38
CA GLN A 47 -11.61 7.61 5.26
C GLN A 47 -10.50 6.64 5.70
N ALA A 48 -10.81 5.64 6.51
CA ALA A 48 -9.80 4.66 6.91
C ALA A 48 -9.35 3.77 5.74
N ASN A 49 -10.15 3.65 4.67
CA ASN A 49 -9.87 2.78 3.53
C ASN A 49 -8.72 3.27 2.63
N VAL A 50 -8.25 4.51 2.80
CA VAL A 50 -7.11 5.08 2.06
C VAL A 50 -5.78 5.02 2.84
N LEU A 51 -5.80 4.45 4.05
CA LEU A 51 -4.62 4.33 4.89
C LEU A 51 -3.99 2.94 4.74
N GLY A 52 -2.66 2.89 4.73
CA GLY A 52 -1.93 1.65 4.51
C GLY A 52 -2.01 1.16 3.06
N GLY A 53 -1.65 -0.11 2.83
CA GLY A 53 -1.63 -0.70 1.50
C GLY A 53 -3.03 -1.10 1.01
N PRO A 54 -3.24 -1.18 -0.32
CA PRO A 54 -4.51 -1.56 -0.91
C PRO A 54 -4.91 -2.98 -0.49
N ARG A 55 -6.20 -3.19 -0.15
CA ARG A 55 -6.71 -4.52 0.20
C ARG A 55 -7.81 -4.96 -0.76
N GLY A 56 -7.41 -5.85 -1.67
CA GLY A 56 -8.32 -6.53 -2.59
C GLY A 56 -8.93 -7.81 -1.98
N ALA A 57 -9.89 -8.40 -2.71
CA ALA A 57 -10.46 -9.71 -2.41
C ALA A 57 -9.88 -10.84 -3.29
N GLY A 58 -8.70 -10.61 -3.87
CA GLY A 58 -8.04 -11.52 -4.81
C GLY A 58 -8.51 -11.33 -6.27
N ILE A 59 -8.11 -12.24 -7.15
CA ILE A 59 -8.32 -12.11 -8.61
C ILE A 59 -9.77 -12.28 -9.06
N ASN A 60 -10.62 -12.86 -8.22
CA ASN A 60 -11.99 -13.28 -8.58
C ASN A 60 -13.09 -12.39 -7.97
N ALA A 61 -12.72 -11.37 -7.19
CA ALA A 61 -13.69 -10.54 -6.49
C ALA A 61 -13.19 -9.11 -6.31
N GLY A 62 -14.11 -8.14 -6.45
CA GLY A 62 -13.86 -6.75 -6.10
C GLY A 62 -13.81 -6.54 -4.58
N SER A 63 -13.21 -5.43 -4.16
CA SER A 63 -13.17 -5.00 -2.76
C SER A 63 -13.91 -3.68 -2.57
N LEU A 64 -14.49 -3.50 -1.38
CA LEU A 64 -15.05 -2.24 -0.90
C LEU A 64 -14.07 -1.47 0.00
N ASP A 65 -12.83 -1.97 0.17
CA ASP A 65 -11.76 -1.27 0.91
C ASP A 65 -11.14 -0.16 0.04
N VAL A 66 -12.00 0.76 -0.39
CA VAL A 66 -11.69 1.96 -1.17
C VAL A 66 -12.54 3.10 -0.61
N LEU A 67 -12.00 4.32 -0.54
CA LEU A 67 -12.78 5.50 -0.15
C LEU A 67 -13.59 6.01 -1.35
N SER A 68 -14.91 6.09 -1.21
CA SER A 68 -15.74 6.83 -2.15
C SER A 68 -15.57 8.34 -1.93
N LEU A 69 -15.27 9.09 -2.99
CA LEU A 69 -15.20 10.55 -2.94
C LEU A 69 -16.55 11.22 -3.25
N GLY A 70 -17.39 10.56 -4.05
CA GLY A 70 -18.59 11.20 -4.61
C GLY A 70 -18.26 12.19 -5.73
N GLN A 71 -19.29 12.73 -6.38
CA GLN A 71 -19.09 13.65 -7.51
C GLN A 71 -18.46 14.96 -7.04
N GLY A 72 -17.25 15.27 -7.54
CA GLY A 72 -16.52 16.47 -7.16
C GLY A 72 -15.90 16.44 -5.76
N GLY A 73 -15.88 15.28 -5.10
CA GLY A 73 -15.19 15.11 -3.82
C GLY A 73 -13.68 15.04 -3.98
N ASN A 74 -12.96 15.23 -2.87
CA ASN A 74 -11.51 15.16 -2.82
C ASN A 74 -11.02 14.65 -1.45
N VAL A 75 -9.80 14.12 -1.45
CA VAL A 75 -9.06 13.74 -0.25
C VAL A 75 -7.62 14.19 -0.39
N LEU A 76 -7.05 14.70 0.70
CA LEU A 76 -5.63 15.00 0.80
C LEU A 76 -4.97 14.00 1.75
N LEU A 77 -3.96 13.28 1.26
CA LEU A 77 -3.25 12.25 2.02
C LEU A 77 -1.87 12.72 2.43
N GLY A 78 -1.46 12.32 3.63
CA GLY A 78 -0.11 12.53 4.16
C GLY A 78 0.67 11.22 4.16
N PHE A 79 1.92 11.29 3.68
CA PHE A 79 2.89 10.20 3.73
C PHE A 79 3.92 10.48 4.82
N GLY A 80 4.30 9.45 5.57
CA GLY A 80 5.35 9.54 6.59
C GLY A 80 6.77 9.59 6.03
N VAL A 81 6.91 9.65 4.70
CA VAL A 81 8.17 9.67 3.95
C VAL A 81 8.13 10.76 2.89
N THR A 82 9.31 11.20 2.46
CA THR A 82 9.44 12.02 1.25
C THR A 82 9.24 11.15 0.02
N ILE A 83 8.25 11.50 -0.80
CA ILE A 83 8.12 10.96 -2.16
C ILE A 83 9.12 11.70 -3.04
N ALA A 84 9.99 10.97 -3.71
CA ALA A 84 11.05 11.50 -4.57
C ALA A 84 11.12 10.69 -5.87
N ASP A 85 11.52 11.36 -6.94
CA ASP A 85 11.71 10.76 -8.26
C ASP A 85 12.84 9.72 -8.24
N GLY A 86 12.53 8.50 -8.67
CA GLY A 86 13.46 7.38 -8.73
C GLY A 86 13.17 6.46 -9.92
N PRO A 87 13.92 5.35 -10.06
CA PRO A 87 13.63 4.38 -11.10
C PRO A 87 12.25 3.72 -10.88
N GLY A 88 11.32 3.91 -11.83
CA GLY A 88 10.00 3.29 -11.83
C GLY A 88 8.88 4.28 -11.50
N GLU A 89 7.78 3.78 -10.95
CA GLU A 89 6.65 4.61 -10.49
C GLU A 89 6.88 5.04 -9.04
N ASP A 90 6.87 6.35 -8.78
CA ASP A 90 7.07 6.89 -7.43
C ASP A 90 5.80 6.90 -6.58
N LEU A 91 4.64 6.86 -7.24
CA LEU A 91 3.32 6.84 -6.61
C LEU A 91 2.37 5.97 -7.43
N THR A 92 1.80 4.94 -6.79
CA THR A 92 0.75 4.12 -7.40
C THR A 92 -0.58 4.38 -6.70
N VAL A 93 -1.64 4.57 -7.49
CA VAL A 93 -3.02 4.74 -7.01
C VAL A 93 -3.88 3.61 -7.55
N PHE A 94 -4.66 2.97 -6.68
CA PHE A 94 -5.65 1.97 -7.06
C PHE A 94 -7.05 2.55 -6.91
N GLU A 95 -7.83 2.47 -7.99
CA GLU A 95 -9.23 2.89 -8.02
C GLU A 95 -10.12 1.76 -8.52
N ASN A 96 -11.38 1.77 -8.10
CA ASN A 96 -12.38 0.90 -8.70
C ASN A 96 -12.85 1.53 -10.02
N PRO A 97 -12.97 0.74 -11.10
CA PRO A 97 -13.48 1.26 -12.36
C PRO A 97 -14.97 1.64 -12.23
N PHE A 98 -15.35 2.77 -12.80
CA PHE A 98 -16.76 3.14 -12.96
C PHE A 98 -17.24 2.70 -14.35
N TYR A 99 -18.36 1.99 -14.42
CA TYR A 99 -19.07 1.74 -15.67
C TYR A 99 -20.23 2.74 -15.78
N PHE A 100 -20.19 3.56 -16.83
CA PHE A 100 -21.32 4.39 -17.24
C PHE A 100 -21.87 3.83 -18.56
N PRO A 101 -23.19 3.55 -18.67
CA PRO A 101 -23.83 3.16 -19.92
C PRO A 101 -23.96 4.32 -20.91
#